data_AF-A0A927PIG3-F1
#
_entry.id   AF-A0A927PIG3-F1
#
_cell.length_a   1.000
_cell.length_b   1.000
_cell.length_c   1.000
_cell.angle_alpha   90.00
_cell.angle_beta   90.00
_cell.angle_gamma   90.00
#
_symmetry.space_group_name_H-M   'P 1'
#
loop_
_entity.id
_entity.type
_entity.pdbx_description
1 polymer ?
#
loop_
_entity_poly.entity_id
_entity_poly.type
_entity_poly.pdbx_seq_one_letter_code
_entity_poly.pdbx_strand_id
1 'polypeptide(L)'
;MDSKCLNNKVECINILKEWSCSVVENRLWNDYEDIHIDEIDSCFEDKNTWIEAGVFLLENLNKVIDNNKFDGVLFIPLSYSNVKSDIPLYHQLTAELDLTPPSLGIFPKENQLYLDTIKQSKYILELSNYIGMSVFFREEREQDVFFRILYIKK
;
A
#
# COMPACT_ATOMS: atom_id res chain seq x y z
N MET A 1 2.13 24.03 0.11
CA MET A 1 1.31 22.80 0.08
C MET A 1 -0.13 23.26 -0.02
N ASP A 2 -0.70 23.17 -1.21
CA ASP A 2 -2.01 23.74 -1.51
C ASP A 2 -3.14 22.92 -0.90
N SER A 3 -4.01 23.65 -0.22
CA SER A 3 -5.06 23.26 0.72
C SER A 3 -6.29 22.58 0.09
N LYS A 4 -6.18 22.01 -1.11
CA LYS A 4 -7.30 21.28 -1.75
C LYS A 4 -7.43 19.83 -1.28
N CYS A 5 -6.31 19.12 -1.11
CA CYS A 5 -6.28 17.70 -0.70
C CYS A 5 -6.88 17.47 0.72
N LEU A 6 -6.84 18.49 1.59
CA LEU A 6 -7.39 18.40 2.96
C LEU A 6 -8.91 18.56 3.06
N ASN A 7 -9.58 19.17 2.06
CA ASN A 7 -11.02 19.42 2.14
C ASN A 7 -11.87 18.18 1.81
N ASN A 8 -11.29 17.18 1.11
CA ASN A 8 -11.99 15.95 0.72
C ASN A 8 -11.78 14.76 1.67
N LYS A 9 -11.10 14.96 2.81
CA LYS A 9 -10.82 13.89 3.78
C LYS A 9 -12.05 13.09 4.19
N VAL A 10 -13.21 13.75 4.35
CA VAL A 10 -14.46 13.08 4.73
C VAL A 10 -14.95 12.16 3.62
N GLU A 11 -14.85 12.58 2.37
CA GLU A 11 -15.24 11.80 1.20
C GLU A 11 -14.34 10.57 1.04
N CYS A 12 -13.01 10.76 1.08
CA CYS A 12 -12.07 9.64 1.02
C CYS A 12 -12.33 8.61 2.15
N ILE A 13 -12.61 9.08 3.37
CA ILE A 13 -12.91 8.19 4.50
C ILE A 13 -14.23 7.44 4.27
N ASN A 14 -15.24 8.07 3.67
CA ASN A 14 -16.50 7.39 3.36
C ASN A 14 -16.30 6.32 2.29
N ILE A 15 -15.57 6.62 1.22
CA ILE A 15 -15.21 5.64 0.18
C ILE A 15 -14.45 4.47 0.80
N LEU A 16 -13.43 4.74 1.62
CA LEU A 16 -12.68 3.71 2.33
C LEU A 16 -13.56 2.84 3.22
N LYS A 17 -14.55 3.42 3.91
CA LYS A 17 -15.51 2.65 4.74
C LYS A 17 -16.34 1.73 3.87
N GLU A 18 -16.99 2.27 2.84
CA GLU A 18 -17.86 1.52 1.94
C GLU A 18 -17.11 0.38 1.27
N TRP A 19 -15.93 0.67 0.70
CA TRP A 19 -15.05 -0.33 0.11
C TRP A 19 -14.64 -1.39 1.15
N SER A 20 -14.17 -0.98 2.34
CA SER A 20 -13.73 -1.92 3.37
C SER A 20 -14.85 -2.84 3.86
N CYS A 21 -16.08 -2.32 3.98
CA CYS A 21 -17.27 -3.12 4.28
C CYS A 21 -17.52 -4.16 3.19
N SER A 22 -17.48 -3.76 1.91
CA SER A 22 -17.66 -4.68 0.78
C SER A 22 -16.61 -5.79 0.76
N VAL A 23 -15.33 -5.44 0.90
CA VAL A 23 -14.22 -6.41 0.96
C VAL A 23 -14.43 -7.41 2.10
N VAL A 24 -14.86 -6.94 3.26
CA VAL A 24 -15.07 -7.78 4.44
C VAL A 24 -16.28 -8.69 4.31
N GLU A 25 -17.42 -8.15 3.89
CA GLU A 25 -18.69 -8.87 3.76
C GLU A 25 -18.62 -9.95 2.69
N ASN A 26 -18.00 -9.63 1.54
CA ASN A 26 -17.93 -10.51 0.39
C ASN A 26 -16.64 -11.36 0.35
N ARG A 27 -15.72 -11.17 1.30
CA ARG A 27 -14.46 -11.92 1.41
C ARG A 27 -13.56 -11.78 0.19
N LEU A 28 -13.49 -10.57 -0.37
CA LEU A 28 -12.84 -10.25 -1.65
C LEU A 28 -11.31 -10.36 -1.58
N TRP A 29 -10.74 -10.48 -0.37
CA TRP A 29 -9.32 -10.73 -0.16
C TRP A 29 -8.83 -12.06 -0.74
N ASN A 30 -9.71 -13.03 -1.03
CA ASN A 30 -9.32 -14.28 -1.67
C ASN A 30 -8.99 -14.10 -3.16
N ASP A 31 -9.59 -13.08 -3.78
CA ASP A 31 -9.36 -12.70 -5.17
C ASP A 31 -8.35 -11.55 -5.30
N TYR A 32 -7.70 -11.20 -4.18
CA TYR A 32 -6.74 -10.09 -4.07
C TYR A 32 -7.32 -8.74 -4.50
N GLU A 33 -8.61 -8.50 -4.23
CA GLU A 33 -9.23 -7.22 -4.54
C GLU A 33 -8.59 -6.11 -3.70
N ASP A 34 -8.00 -5.16 -4.39
CA ASP A 34 -7.43 -3.93 -3.86
C ASP A 34 -8.15 -2.71 -4.43
N ILE A 35 -7.82 -1.54 -3.90
CA ILE A 35 -8.27 -0.26 -4.44
C ILE A 35 -7.07 0.65 -4.63
N HIS A 36 -6.88 1.17 -5.83
CA HIS A 36 -5.82 2.13 -6.10
C HIS A 36 -6.17 3.50 -5.50
N ILE A 37 -5.16 4.22 -5.05
CA ILE A 37 -5.37 5.48 -4.33
C ILE A 37 -6.07 6.54 -5.19
N ASP A 38 -5.82 6.56 -6.50
CA ASP A 38 -6.44 7.47 -7.47
C ASP A 38 -7.92 7.13 -7.75
N GLU A 39 -8.35 5.89 -7.52
CA GLU A 39 -9.76 5.51 -7.54
C GLU A 39 -10.54 6.06 -6.34
N ILE A 40 -9.85 6.36 -5.23
CA ILE A 40 -10.44 6.98 -4.04
C ILE A 40 -10.61 8.49 -4.24
N ASP A 41 -9.61 9.15 -4.82
CA ASP A 41 -9.71 10.57 -5.18
C ASP A 41 -8.70 10.92 -6.28
N SER A 42 -9.19 11.54 -7.36
CA SER A 42 -8.36 12.04 -8.49
C SER A 42 -7.24 12.99 -8.06
N CYS A 43 -7.30 13.62 -6.87
CA CYS A 43 -6.20 14.42 -6.36
C CYS A 43 -4.93 13.61 -6.08
N PHE A 44 -5.03 12.28 -6.07
CA PHE A 44 -3.91 11.35 -5.96
C PHE A 44 -3.35 10.89 -7.32
N GLU A 45 -3.72 11.53 -8.43
CA GLU A 45 -3.10 11.29 -9.74
C GLU A 45 -1.63 11.74 -9.80
N ASP A 46 -1.22 12.72 -8.97
CA ASP A 46 0.17 13.18 -8.93
C ASP A 46 1.08 12.16 -8.21
N LYS A 47 1.89 11.48 -9.01
CA LYS A 47 2.90 10.50 -8.58
C LYS A 47 3.82 10.97 -7.46
N ASN A 48 4.11 12.27 -7.37
CA ASN A 48 4.97 12.80 -6.30
C ASN A 48 4.30 12.71 -4.91
N THR A 49 2.98 12.58 -4.86
CA THR A 49 2.20 12.54 -3.63
C THR A 49 1.81 11.12 -3.21
N TRP A 50 2.03 10.12 -4.06
CA TRP A 50 1.54 8.75 -3.87
C TRP A 50 1.94 8.10 -2.55
N ILE A 51 3.18 8.29 -2.09
CA ILE A 51 3.64 7.70 -0.83
C ILE A 51 2.91 8.33 0.35
N GLU A 52 2.85 9.66 0.40
CA GLU A 52 2.17 10.39 1.48
C GLU A 52 0.65 10.11 1.48
N ALA A 53 0.03 10.11 0.29
CA ALA A 53 -1.37 9.80 0.09
C ALA A 53 -1.72 8.37 0.52
N GLY A 54 -0.94 7.38 0.07
CA GLY A 54 -1.14 5.98 0.43
C GLY A 54 -1.00 5.75 1.94
N VAL A 55 0.00 6.36 2.57
CA VAL A 55 0.16 6.28 4.04
C VAL A 55 -1.03 6.94 4.75
N PHE A 56 -1.46 8.12 4.31
CA PHE A 56 -2.65 8.78 4.86
C PHE A 56 -3.91 7.91 4.74
N LEU A 57 -4.15 7.30 3.58
CA LEU A 57 -5.32 6.44 3.37
C LEU A 57 -5.21 5.16 4.19
N LEU A 58 -4.04 4.54 4.29
CA LEU A 58 -3.79 3.38 5.14
C LEU A 58 -4.03 3.69 6.63
N GLU A 59 -3.63 4.87 7.12
CA GLU A 59 -3.94 5.30 8.48
C GLU A 59 -5.45 5.37 8.74
N ASN A 60 -6.21 5.85 7.76
CA ASN A 60 -7.67 5.97 7.88
C ASN A 60 -8.36 4.62 7.70
N LEU A 61 -7.86 3.75 6.81
CA LEU A 61 -8.32 2.39 6.67
C LEU A 61 -8.20 1.63 8.00
N ASN A 62 -7.04 1.73 8.65
CA ASN A 62 -6.79 1.11 9.96
C ASN A 62 -7.65 1.72 11.09
N LYS A 63 -8.35 2.84 10.88
CA LYS A 63 -9.32 3.37 11.86
C LYS A 63 -10.73 2.81 11.65
N VAL A 64 -11.03 2.26 10.47
CA VAL A 64 -12.38 1.82 10.10
C VAL A 64 -12.54 0.30 10.12
N ILE A 65 -11.46 -0.46 9.94
CA ILE A 65 -11.46 -1.92 10.04
C ILE A 65 -11.26 -2.42 11.48
N ASP A 66 -11.73 -3.64 11.77
CA ASP A 66 -11.47 -4.33 13.04
C ASP A 66 -10.03 -4.88 13.06
N ASN A 67 -9.10 -4.09 13.62
CA ASN A 67 -7.68 -4.44 13.74
C ASN A 67 -7.39 -5.69 14.59
N ASN A 68 -8.38 -6.27 15.28
CA ASN A 68 -8.18 -7.56 15.95
C ASN A 68 -8.31 -8.74 14.97
N LYS A 69 -8.99 -8.53 13.84
CA LYS A 69 -9.29 -9.57 12.84
C LYS A 69 -8.60 -9.34 11.52
N PHE A 70 -8.39 -8.09 11.15
CA PHE A 70 -7.88 -7.72 9.84
C PHE A 70 -6.62 -6.86 9.95
N ASP A 71 -5.77 -6.94 8.94
CA ASP A 71 -4.69 -6.00 8.66
C ASP A 71 -5.04 -5.18 7.41
N GLY A 72 -4.91 -3.87 7.50
CA GLY A 72 -4.82 -3.00 6.33
C GLY A 72 -3.38 -2.97 5.82
N VAL A 73 -3.20 -3.06 4.51
CA VAL A 73 -1.88 -3.08 3.86
C VAL A 73 -1.89 -2.11 2.69
N LEU A 74 -0.83 -1.31 2.56
CA LEU A 74 -0.56 -0.52 1.37
C LEU A 74 0.51 -1.20 0.53
N PHE A 75 0.22 -1.33 -0.75
CA PHE A 75 1.08 -1.86 -1.79
C PHE A 75 1.64 -0.70 -2.61
N ILE A 76 2.96 -0.59 -2.70
CA ILE A 76 3.62 0.41 -3.54
C ILE A 76 4.47 -0.32 -4.59
N PRO A 77 3.98 -0.44 -5.82
CA PRO A 77 4.76 -0.96 -6.94
C PRO A 77 5.95 -0.05 -7.23
N LEU A 78 7.12 -0.67 -7.39
CA LEU A 78 8.34 0.00 -7.82
C LEU A 78 8.68 -0.44 -9.24
N SER A 79 9.39 0.43 -9.94
CA SER A 79 9.90 0.25 -11.30
C SER A 79 10.62 -1.08 -11.42
N TYR A 80 10.29 -1.81 -12.48
CA TYR A 80 10.95 -3.06 -12.85
C TYR A 80 12.46 -2.86 -13.03
N SER A 81 13.23 -3.90 -12.69
CA SER A 81 14.67 -3.91 -12.90
C SER A 81 15.10 -5.14 -13.67
N ASN A 82 16.06 -5.01 -14.59
CA ASN A 82 16.65 -6.17 -15.29
C ASN A 82 17.69 -6.91 -14.41
N VAL A 83 18.09 -6.29 -13.29
CA VAL A 83 19.08 -6.83 -12.36
C VAL A 83 18.54 -6.76 -10.94
N LYS A 84 19.04 -7.65 -10.08
CA LYS A 84 18.77 -7.58 -8.65
C LYS A 84 19.20 -6.21 -8.12
N SER A 85 18.27 -5.52 -7.47
CA SER A 85 18.43 -4.13 -7.06
C SER A 85 18.68 -4.01 -5.56
N ASP A 86 19.30 -2.90 -5.16
CA ASP A 86 19.32 -2.51 -3.75
C ASP A 86 17.94 -1.99 -3.33
N ILE A 87 17.66 -2.09 -2.03
CA ILE A 87 16.44 -1.53 -1.46
C ILE A 87 16.57 0.00 -1.47
N PRO A 88 15.62 0.73 -2.05
CA PRO A 88 15.71 2.17 -2.14
C PRO A 88 15.62 2.84 -0.77
N LEU A 89 16.39 3.91 -0.60
CA LEU A 89 16.27 4.82 0.54
C LEU A 89 15.03 5.71 0.37
N TYR A 90 14.52 6.29 1.46
CA TYR A 90 13.28 7.06 1.43
C TYR A 90 13.28 8.17 0.37
N HIS A 91 14.37 8.95 0.30
CA HIS A 91 14.51 10.06 -0.65
C HIS A 91 14.64 9.61 -2.12
N GLN A 92 14.82 8.31 -2.38
CA GLN A 92 14.89 7.73 -3.72
C GLN A 92 13.54 7.13 -4.15
N LEU A 93 12.62 6.90 -3.21
CA LEU A 93 11.39 6.16 -3.48
C LEU A 93 10.57 6.77 -4.63
N THR A 94 10.39 8.10 -4.66
CA THR A 94 9.60 8.76 -5.71
C THR A 94 10.14 8.47 -7.12
N ALA A 95 11.46 8.39 -7.28
CA ALA A 95 12.10 8.08 -8.56
C ALA A 95 11.95 6.59 -8.95
N GLU A 96 11.78 5.74 -7.94
CA GLU A 96 11.66 4.29 -8.09
C GLU A 96 10.21 3.82 -8.23
N LEU A 97 9.20 4.66 -7.99
CA LEU A 97 7.78 4.31 -8.16
C LEU A 97 7.50 3.84 -9.60
N ASP A 98 6.62 2.85 -9.77
CA ASP A 98 6.15 2.40 -11.09
C ASP A 98 5.17 3.40 -11.74
N LEU A 99 4.62 3.07 -12.91
CA LEU A 99 3.48 3.77 -13.51
C LEU A 99 2.14 3.41 -12.85
N THR A 100 2.10 2.28 -12.13
CA THR A 100 0.91 1.82 -11.40
C THR A 100 0.80 2.56 -10.06
N PRO A 101 -0.33 3.23 -9.76
CA PRO A 101 -0.56 3.86 -8.47
C PRO A 101 -0.54 2.85 -7.31
N PRO A 102 -0.12 3.25 -6.10
CA PRO A 102 -0.28 2.41 -4.92
C PRO A 102 -1.72 1.97 -4.71
N SER A 103 -1.88 0.81 -4.08
CA SER A 103 -3.19 0.26 -3.76
C SER A 103 -3.29 -0.20 -2.31
N LEU A 104 -4.51 -0.27 -1.79
CA LEU A 104 -4.81 -0.74 -0.44
C LEU A 104 -5.47 -2.11 -0.50
N GLY A 105 -5.11 -3.00 0.42
CA GLY A 105 -5.78 -4.27 0.65
C GLY A 105 -6.14 -4.50 2.12
N ILE A 106 -7.10 -5.39 2.35
CA ILE A 106 -7.52 -5.84 3.68
C ILE A 106 -7.38 -7.36 3.73
N PHE A 107 -6.64 -7.88 4.72
CA PHE A 107 -6.46 -9.32 4.87
C PHE A 107 -6.82 -9.78 6.28
N PRO A 108 -7.52 -10.92 6.44
CA PRO A 108 -7.64 -11.57 7.73
C PRO A 108 -6.26 -11.87 8.31
N LYS A 109 -6.07 -11.69 9.62
CA LYS A 109 -4.79 -11.96 10.29
C LYS A 109 -4.37 -13.41 10.21
N GLU A 110 -5.33 -14.32 10.07
CA GLU A 110 -5.13 -15.74 9.84
C GLU A 110 -4.95 -16.12 8.36
N ASN A 111 -4.98 -15.17 7.41
CA ASN A 111 -4.81 -15.48 5.99
C ASN A 111 -3.37 -15.95 5.72
N GLN A 112 -3.20 -17.25 5.44
CA GLN A 112 -1.89 -17.87 5.30
C GLN A 112 -1.10 -17.34 4.10
N LEU A 113 -1.75 -17.05 2.98
CA LEU A 113 -1.09 -16.54 1.77
C LEU A 113 -0.49 -15.15 2.01
N TYR A 114 -1.24 -14.28 2.69
CA TYR A 114 -0.77 -12.97 3.11
C TYR A 114 0.37 -13.08 4.12
N LEU A 115 0.23 -13.94 5.15
CA LEU A 115 1.28 -14.15 6.15
C LEU A 115 2.59 -14.66 5.51
N ASP A 116 2.49 -15.58 4.55
CA ASP A 116 3.66 -16.12 3.85
C ASP A 116 4.31 -15.06 2.95
N THR A 117 3.51 -14.21 2.30
CA THR A 117 4.00 -13.06 1.54
C THR A 117 4.83 -12.11 2.41
N ILE A 118 4.32 -11.73 3.58
CA ILE A 118 5.06 -10.84 4.50
C ILE A 118 6.32 -11.53 5.03
N LYS A 119 6.27 -12.83 5.37
CA LYS A 119 7.45 -13.59 5.85
C LYS A 119 8.56 -13.70 4.81
N GLN A 120 8.21 -13.77 3.53
CA GLN A 120 9.17 -13.82 2.42
C GLN A 120 9.73 -12.44 2.06
N SER A 121 9.14 -11.38 2.60
CA SER A 121 9.57 -10.00 2.38
C SER A 121 10.63 -9.57 3.40
N LYS A 122 11.52 -8.67 3.00
CA LYS A 122 12.58 -8.13 3.87
C LYS A 122 12.07 -6.89 4.61
N TYR A 123 12.07 -6.94 5.94
CA TYR A 123 11.78 -5.77 6.78
C TYR A 123 12.84 -4.68 6.63
N ILE A 124 12.42 -3.44 6.39
CA ILE A 124 13.30 -2.29 6.15
C ILE A 124 13.20 -1.32 7.33
N LEU A 125 14.13 -1.43 8.29
CA LEU A 125 14.11 -0.65 9.53
C LEU A 125 14.14 0.87 9.27
N GLU A 126 14.99 1.32 8.35
CA GLU A 126 15.15 2.75 8.07
C GLU A 126 13.86 3.38 7.52
N LEU A 127 13.26 2.76 6.49
CA LEU A 127 11.98 3.20 5.94
C LEU A 127 10.87 3.10 6.97
N SER A 128 10.88 2.05 7.81
CA SER A 128 9.86 1.88 8.83
C SER A 128 9.90 3.00 9.87
N ASN A 129 11.10 3.40 10.29
CA ASN A 129 11.29 4.53 11.19
C ASN A 129 10.86 5.86 10.57
N TYR A 130 11.13 6.05 9.28
CA TYR A 130 10.76 7.28 8.58
C TYR A 130 9.25 7.41 8.38
N ILE A 131 8.60 6.33 7.92
CA ILE A 131 7.17 6.29 7.62
C ILE A 131 6.32 6.17 8.90
N GLY A 132 6.88 5.62 9.98
CA GLY A 132 6.15 5.37 11.22
C GLY A 132 5.27 4.12 11.17
N MET A 133 5.50 3.23 10.21
CA MET A 133 4.80 1.97 10.00
C MET A 133 5.79 0.88 9.60
N SER A 134 5.42 -0.39 9.73
CA SER A 134 6.28 -1.49 9.29
C SER A 134 6.34 -1.53 7.77
N VAL A 135 7.54 -1.42 7.22
CA VAL A 135 7.82 -1.46 5.78
C VAL A 135 8.57 -2.72 5.44
N PHE A 136 8.05 -3.46 4.46
CA PHE A 136 8.66 -4.67 3.92
C PHE A 136 8.91 -4.49 2.43
N PHE A 137 10.04 -4.98 1.95
CA PHE A 137 10.40 -4.99 0.54
C PHE A 137 10.42 -6.42 0.00
N ARG A 138 9.81 -6.63 -1.15
CA ARG A 138 9.88 -7.89 -1.88
C ARG A 138 10.32 -7.62 -3.32
N GLU A 139 11.16 -8.51 -3.80
CA GLU A 139 11.65 -8.52 -5.16
C GLU A 139 11.52 -9.95 -5.68
N GLU A 140 10.82 -10.11 -6.80
CA GLU A 140 10.55 -11.40 -7.43
C GLU A 140 10.95 -11.35 -8.89
N ARG A 141 11.56 -12.43 -9.37
CA ARG A 141 11.91 -12.53 -10.78
C ARG A 141 10.69 -13.04 -11.55
N GLU A 142 10.15 -12.19 -12.41
CA GLU A 142 9.11 -12.55 -13.36
C GLU A 142 9.70 -12.49 -14.77
N GLN A 143 9.77 -13.65 -15.44
CA GLN A 143 10.45 -13.80 -16.73
C GLN A 143 11.91 -13.28 -16.65
N ASP A 144 12.21 -12.18 -17.33
CA ASP A 144 13.52 -11.55 -17.40
C ASP A 144 13.63 -10.21 -16.65
N VAL A 145 12.59 -9.85 -15.88
CA VAL A 145 12.57 -8.63 -15.05
C VAL A 145 12.31 -8.96 -13.58
N PHE A 146 12.77 -8.10 -12.70
CA PHE A 146 12.46 -8.14 -11.28
C PHE A 146 11.29 -7.21 -11.00
N PHE A 147 10.16 -7.80 -10.59
CA PHE A 147 9.04 -7.07 -10.01
C PHE A 147 9.39 -6.70 -8.57
N ARG A 148 9.11 -5.46 -8.19
CA ARG A 148 9.53 -4.86 -6.92
C ARG A 148 8.34 -4.19 -6.27
N ILE A 149 8.15 -4.45 -4.99
CA ILE A 149 7.01 -3.93 -4.24
C ILE A 149 7.40 -3.64 -2.81
N LEU A 150 6.86 -2.54 -2.28
CA LEU A 150 6.84 -2.27 -0.85
C LEU A 150 5.47 -2.61 -0.28
N TYR A 151 5.47 -3.31 0.84
CA TYR A 151 4.31 -3.51 1.69
C TYR A 151 4.44 -2.62 2.91
N ILE A 152 3.45 -1.79 3.18
CA ILE A 152 3.38 -0.96 4.39
C ILE A 152 2.18 -1.40 5.21
N LYS A 153 2.40 -1.64 6.51
CA LYS A 153 1.33 -1.99 7.45
C LYS A 153 1.63 -1.48 8.86
N LYS A 154 0.58 -1.38 9.67
CA LYS A 154 0.70 -1.01 11.09
C LYS A 154 1.14 -2.17 11.96
#